data_AF-A0A533URZ5-F1
#
_entry.id   AF-A0A533URZ5-F1
#
_cell.length_a   1.000
_cell.length_b   1.000
_cell.length_c   1.000
_cell.angle_alpha   90.00
_cell.angle_beta   90.00
_cell.angle_gamma   90.00
#
_symmetry.space_group_name_H-M   'P 1'
#
loop_
_entity.id
_entity.type
_entity.pdbx_description
1 polymer ?
#
loop_
_entity_poly.entity_id
_entity_poly.type
_entity_poly.pdbx_seq_one_letter_code
_entity_poly.pdbx_strand_id
1 'polypeptide(L)' 'MPTHGSLTKAGKVRGQTPKVQARERFGIISSMRNRENFRKRFLLKRVPGQNKPGQRRKR' A
#
# COMPACT_ATOMS: atom_id res chain seq x y z
N MET A 1 -21.72 -18.35 32.64
CA MET A 1 -21.12 -17.92 31.36
C MET A 1 -19.71 -17.42 31.66
N PRO A 2 -18.63 -17.93 31.03
CA PRO A 2 -17.30 -17.43 31.31
C PRO A 2 -17.20 -15.99 30.78
N THR A 3 -17.00 -15.04 31.68
CA THR A 3 -16.94 -13.60 31.39
C THR A 3 -15.62 -13.18 30.74
N HIS A 4 -14.61 -14.04 30.77
CA HIS A 4 -13.24 -13.72 30.35
C HIS A 4 -12.74 -14.71 29.30
N GLY A 5 -12.52 -14.22 28.08
CA GLY A 5 -11.88 -14.97 27.00
C GLY A 5 -10.36 -15.08 27.20
N SER A 6 -9.71 -16.03 26.51
CA SER A 6 -8.26 -16.23 26.58
C SER A 6 -7.50 -15.04 25.98
N LEU A 7 -6.71 -14.35 26.81
CA LEU A 7 -5.82 -13.23 26.41
C LEU A 7 -4.58 -13.69 25.63
N THR A 8 -4.31 -14.99 25.57
CA THR A 8 -3.07 -15.57 25.00
C THR A 8 -2.83 -15.26 23.53
N LYS A 9 -3.87 -14.90 22.77
CA LYS A 9 -3.79 -14.58 21.34
C LYS A 9 -3.51 -13.09 21.07
N ALA A 10 -3.52 -12.24 22.10
CA ALA A 10 -3.31 -10.81 21.94
C ALA A 10 -1.92 -10.54 21.35
N GLY A 11 -1.88 -9.81 20.24
CA GLY A 11 -0.62 -9.38 19.62
C GLY A 11 0.20 -10.46 18.91
N LYS A 12 -0.24 -11.73 18.88
CA LYS A 12 0.51 -12.87 18.28
C LYS A 12 1.05 -12.54 16.89
N VAL A 13 0.19 -12.08 15.99
CA VAL A 13 0.57 -11.79 14.59
C VAL A 13 1.56 -10.62 14.51
N ARG A 14 1.39 -9.59 15.35
CA ARG A 14 2.29 -8.44 15.38
C ARG A 14 3.68 -8.80 15.90
N GLY A 15 3.77 -9.68 16.90
CA GLY A 15 5.04 -10.18 17.44
C GLY A 15 5.75 -11.18 16.53
N GLN A 16 5.00 -11.96 15.76
CA GLN A 16 5.55 -12.89 14.76
C GLN A 16 6.11 -12.18 13.52
N THR A 17 5.66 -10.96 13.23
CA THR A 17 6.08 -10.25 12.02
C THR A 17 7.44 -9.56 12.25
N PRO A 18 8.50 -9.89 11.48
CA PRO A 18 9.78 -9.21 11.63
C PRO A 18 9.65 -7.72 11.29
N LYS A 19 10.36 -6.86 12.02
CA LYS A 19 10.35 -5.41 11.76
C LYS A 19 11.14 -5.11 10.49
N VAL A 20 10.43 -4.69 9.44
CA VAL A 20 11.05 -4.24 8.17
C VAL A 20 11.23 -2.73 8.21
N GLN A 21 12.41 -2.26 7.81
CA GLN A 21 12.72 -0.83 7.73
C GLN A 21 12.03 -0.16 6.53
N ALA A 22 11.70 1.12 6.68
CA ALA A 22 11.18 1.91 5.58
C ALA A 22 12.29 2.18 4.55
N ARG A 23 11.94 2.18 3.26
CA ARG A 23 12.83 2.64 2.20
C ARG A 23 12.89 4.16 2.19
N GLU A 24 14.05 4.71 1.87
CA GLU A 24 14.20 6.14 1.60
C GLU A 24 13.30 6.55 0.42
N ARG A 25 12.62 7.69 0.56
CA ARG A 25 11.71 8.24 -0.45
C ARG A 25 11.91 9.74 -0.55
N PHE A 26 12.23 10.22 -1.74
CA PHE A 26 12.29 11.65 -2.03
C PHE A 26 10.95 12.13 -2.59
N GLY A 27 10.39 13.15 -1.95
CA GLY A 27 9.18 13.82 -2.42
C GLY A 27 9.49 14.72 -3.63
N ILE A 28 8.51 14.85 -4.53
CA ILE A 28 8.55 15.84 -5.61
C ILE A 28 7.58 16.98 -5.33
N ILE A 29 7.86 18.17 -5.87
CA ILE A 29 6.97 19.34 -5.76
C ILE A 29 5.59 19.05 -6.39
N SER A 30 4.59 19.79 -5.95
CA SER A 30 3.18 19.63 -6.38
C SER A 30 3.00 19.71 -7.90
N SER A 31 3.66 20.66 -8.56
CA SER A 31 3.57 20.85 -10.02
C SER A 31 4.06 19.63 -10.79
N MET A 32 5.21 19.06 -10.40
CA MET A 32 5.75 17.84 -11.02
C MET A 32 4.85 16.64 -10.75
N ARG A 33 4.33 16.51 -9.52
CA ARG A 33 3.38 15.45 -9.16
C ARG A 33 2.13 15.48 -10.03
N ASN A 34 1.56 16.67 -10.24
CA ASN A 34 0.34 16.83 -11.03
C ASN A 34 0.58 16.52 -12.51
N ARG A 35 1.69 17.00 -13.09
CA ARG A 35 2.10 16.67 -14.46
C ARG A 35 2.28 15.17 -14.67
N GLU A 36 2.96 14.51 -13.75
CA GLU A 36 3.23 13.07 -13.84
C GLU A 36 1.94 12.24 -13.63
N ASN A 37 1.04 12.68 -12.76
CA ASN A 37 -0.27 12.05 -12.59
C ASN A 37 -1.12 12.16 -13.87
N PHE A 38 -1.13 13.33 -14.52
CA PHE A 38 -1.83 13.51 -15.79
C PHE A 38 -1.28 12.55 -16.86
N ARG A 39 0.03 12.51 -17.03
CA ARG A 39 0.69 11.60 -17.97
C ARG A 39 0.34 10.14 -17.71
N LYS A 40 0.42 9.69 -16.45
CA LYS A 40 0.10 8.30 -16.07
C LYS A 40 -1.36 7.94 -16.34
N ARG A 41 -2.31 8.82 -16.00
CA ARG A 41 -3.76 8.52 -16.06
C ARG A 41 -4.33 8.66 -17.46
N PHE A 42 -3.99 9.72 -18.19
CA PHE A 42 -4.66 10.05 -19.45
C PHE A 42 -3.86 9.58 -20.67
N LEU A 43 -2.55 9.88 -20.72
CA LEU A 43 -1.72 9.47 -21.86
C LEU A 43 -1.42 7.97 -21.81
N LEU A 44 -1.04 7.44 -20.65
CA LEU A 44 -0.66 6.04 -20.48
C LEU A 44 -1.81 5.13 -20.02
N LYS A 45 -3.00 5.69 -19.77
CA LYS A 45 -4.21 4.97 -19.31
C LYS A 45 -3.95 4.03 -18.11
N ARG A 46 -3.03 4.40 -17.21
CA ARG A 46 -2.70 3.60 -16.02
C ARG A 46 -3.73 3.83 -14.93
N VAL A 47 -4.20 2.73 -14.34
CA VAL A 47 -5.12 2.77 -13.20
C VAL A 47 -4.41 3.41 -12.00
N PRO A 48 -5.00 4.43 -11.35
CA PRO A 48 -4.44 4.99 -10.14
C PRO A 48 -4.56 4.00 -8.96
N GLY A 49 -3.53 3.94 -8.12
CA GLY A 49 -3.53 3.14 -6.89
C GLY A 49 -2.58 1.95 -6.92
N GLN A 50 -2.79 1.02 -5.98
CA GLN A 50 -1.97 -0.18 -5.84
C GLN A 50 -2.34 -1.18 -6.95
N ASN A 51 -1.34 -1.67 -7.68
CA ASN A 51 -1.55 -2.72 -8.69
C ASN A 51 -2.11 -3.96 -7.98
N LYS A 52 -3.41 -4.22 -8.16
CA LYS A 52 -4.04 -5.43 -7.62
C LYS A 52 -3.63 -6.63 -8.50
N PRO A 53 -3.19 -7.75 -7.91
CA PRO A 53 -2.98 -8.97 -8.69
C PRO A 53 -4.31 -9.35 -9.36
N GLY A 54 -4.28 -9.58 -10.68
CA GLY A 54 -5.46 -9.88 -11.51
C GLY A 54 -5.94 -8.73 -12.41
N GLN A 55 -5.54 -7.49 -12.16
CA GLN A 55 -5.71 -6.39 -13.12
C GLN A 55 -4.63 -6.51 -14.21
N ARG A 56 -4.79 -7.47 -15.12
CA ARG A 56 -3.95 -7.62 -16.31
C ARG A 56 -3.91 -6.28 -17.04
N ARG A 57 -2.71 -5.73 -17.28
CA ARG A 57 -2.51 -4.69 -18.30
C ARG A 57 -3.14 -5.22 -19.59
N LYS A 58 -4.31 -4.72 -19.98
CA LYS A 58 -4.77 -4.90 -21.36
C LYS A 58 -3.69 -4.25 -22.22
N ARG A 59 -3.00 -5.08 -22.99
CA ARG A 59 -2.02 -4.63 -23.98
C ARG A 59 -2.72 -3.74 -24.99
#